data_AF-A0A533SEJ1-F1
#
_entry.id   AF-A0A533SEJ1-F1
#
_cell.length_a   1.000
_cell.length_b   1.000
_cell.length_c   1.000
_cell.angle_alpha   90.00
_cell.angle_beta   90.00
_cell.angle_gamma   90.00
#
_symmetry.space_group_name_H-M   'P 1'
#
loop_
_entity.id
_entity.type
_entity.pdbx_description
1 polymer ?
#
loop_
_entity_poly.entity_id
_entity_poly.type
_entity_poly.pdbx_seq_one_letter_code
_entity_poly.pdbx_strand_id
1 'polypeptide(L)'
;RTMRDEGKFLGGEEIKGKPMLFIGAAENPFADPFEIRAARLGKKVRAGVEFIQTQCIYNVERFERWMGMVRDRGLHERCAILAGVTPFKSVGMARYMKNSVPGMDVPDEMIERMKGVPKEKQSEEGIKICVETIQRLREVPGVRGIHIMAIEWEEKVVEIAKAAGLLPRPQPT
;
A
#
# COMPACT_ATOMS: atom_id res chain seq x y z
N ARG A 1 19.31 13.12 3.21
CA ARG A 1 20.62 12.45 3.05
C ARG A 1 21.63 12.88 4.12
N THR A 2 21.73 14.17 4.45
CA THR A 2 22.67 14.70 5.46
C THR A 2 22.70 13.94 6.80
N MET A 3 21.57 13.79 7.50
CA MET A 3 21.53 13.13 8.82
C MET A 3 21.94 11.65 8.78
N ARG A 4 21.31 10.85 7.92
CA ARG A 4 21.54 9.40 7.82
C ARG A 4 22.83 9.06 7.08
N ASP A 5 23.12 9.71 5.95
CA ASP A 5 24.19 9.33 5.05
C ASP A 5 25.53 9.99 5.41
N GLU A 6 25.49 11.25 5.86
CA GLU A 6 26.70 12.02 6.20
C GLU A 6 26.94 12.09 7.72
N GLY A 7 25.96 11.72 8.55
CA GLY A 7 26.08 11.81 10.01
C GLY A 7 26.15 13.24 10.52
N LYS A 8 25.46 14.17 9.84
CA LYS A 8 25.45 15.60 10.18
C LYS A 8 24.05 16.14 10.37
N PHE A 9 23.87 17.02 11.34
CA PHE A 9 22.66 17.82 11.46
C PHE A 9 22.52 18.75 10.26
N LEU A 10 21.32 19.31 10.06
CA LEU A 10 21.08 20.31 9.01
C LEU A 10 22.00 21.54 9.14
N GLY A 11 22.42 21.87 10.36
CA GLY A 11 23.39 22.95 10.64
C GLY A 11 24.86 22.59 10.36
N GLY A 12 25.17 21.37 9.91
CA GLY A 12 26.53 20.92 9.57
C GLY A 12 27.32 20.28 10.73
N GLU A 13 26.83 20.39 11.95
CA GLU A 13 27.41 19.74 13.13
C GLU A 13 27.36 18.21 13.02
N GLU A 14 28.41 17.54 13.50
CA GLU A 14 28.49 16.08 13.50
C GLU A 14 27.55 15.45 14.54
N ILE A 15 26.93 14.34 14.15
CA ILE A 15 26.06 13.55 15.00
C ILE A 15 26.89 12.45 15.64
N LYS A 16 27.03 12.51 16.97
CA LYS A 16 27.57 11.40 17.74
C LYS A 16 26.60 10.21 17.64
N GLY A 17 27.03 9.14 16.95
CA GLY A 17 26.20 7.97 16.70
C GLY A 17 25.30 8.14 15.48
N LYS A 18 25.89 8.09 14.29
CA LYS A 18 25.20 8.19 12.99
C LYS A 18 24.01 7.21 12.91
N PRO A 19 22.79 7.67 12.60
CA PRO A 19 21.62 6.80 12.53
C PRO A 19 21.64 5.95 11.25
N MET A 20 21.43 4.64 11.40
CA MET A 20 21.31 3.68 10.30
C MET A 20 19.83 3.36 10.07
N LEU A 21 19.14 4.21 9.31
CA LEU A 21 17.69 4.12 9.08
C LEU A 21 17.38 3.61 7.67
N PHE A 22 16.45 2.66 7.57
CA PHE A 22 15.80 2.33 6.30
C PHE A 22 14.58 3.23 6.12
N ILE A 23 14.66 4.22 5.23
CA ILE A 23 13.71 5.34 5.20
C ILE A 23 12.45 4.95 4.40
N GLY A 24 11.31 4.95 5.09
CA GLY A 24 9.99 4.75 4.50
C GLY A 24 9.23 6.05 4.22
N ALA A 25 8.22 5.98 3.35
CA ALA A 25 7.20 7.04 3.22
C ALA A 25 5.82 6.47 2.87
N ALA A 26 4.76 7.19 3.25
CA ALA A 26 3.42 6.90 2.74
C ALA A 26 3.27 7.37 1.28
N GLU A 27 2.49 6.68 0.46
CA GLU A 27 2.18 7.08 -0.92
C GLU A 27 0.68 6.89 -1.22
N ASN A 28 0.05 7.86 -1.87
CA ASN A 28 -1.28 7.70 -2.41
C ASN A 28 -1.20 7.65 -3.95
N PRO A 29 -1.35 6.47 -4.57
CA PRO A 29 -1.24 6.31 -6.01
C PRO A 29 -2.48 6.81 -6.77
N PHE A 30 -3.58 7.15 -6.08
CA PHE A 30 -4.89 7.39 -6.70
C PHE A 30 -5.30 8.86 -6.79
N ALA A 31 -4.77 9.69 -5.88
CA ALA A 31 -5.16 11.10 -5.78
C ALA A 31 -4.88 11.90 -7.07
N ASP A 32 -5.78 12.83 -7.38
CA ASP A 32 -5.65 13.67 -8.56
C ASP A 32 -4.60 14.79 -8.40
N PRO A 33 -3.99 15.27 -9.51
CA PRO A 33 -3.99 14.63 -10.83
C PRO A 33 -3.19 13.32 -10.82
N PHE A 34 -3.70 12.30 -11.52
CA PHE A 34 -3.16 10.93 -11.51
C PHE A 34 -1.79 10.81 -12.18
N GLU A 35 -1.61 11.52 -13.30
CA GLU A 35 -0.45 11.47 -14.18
C GLU A 35 0.84 11.89 -13.47
N ILE A 36 0.72 12.73 -12.43
CA ILE A 36 1.86 13.23 -11.66
C ILE A 36 2.23 12.34 -10.48
N ARG A 37 1.44 11.30 -10.15
CA ARG A 37 1.66 10.49 -8.93
C ARG A 37 3.02 9.80 -8.93
N ALA A 38 3.38 9.12 -10.03
CA ALA A 38 4.70 8.48 -10.14
C ALA A 38 5.85 9.51 -10.10
N ALA A 39 5.65 10.71 -10.66
CA ALA A 39 6.65 11.79 -10.56
C ALA A 39 6.83 12.31 -9.12
N ARG A 40 5.74 12.35 -8.32
CA ARG A 40 5.79 12.68 -6.88
C ARG A 40 6.54 11.61 -6.09
N LEU A 41 6.30 10.33 -6.37
CA LEU A 41 7.12 9.25 -5.81
C LEU A 41 8.60 9.46 -6.16
N GLY A 42 8.90 9.81 -7.41
CA GLY A 42 10.27 10.13 -7.83
C GLY A 42 10.93 11.25 -7.02
N LYS A 43 10.18 12.27 -6.59
CA LYS A 43 10.68 13.31 -5.66
C LYS A 43 11.08 12.71 -4.31
N LYS A 44 10.26 11.80 -3.75
CA LYS A 44 10.55 11.10 -2.48
C LYS A 44 11.76 10.18 -2.58
N VAL A 45 11.86 9.39 -3.66
CA VAL A 45 13.01 8.51 -3.90
C VAL A 45 14.30 9.32 -4.03
N ARG A 46 14.28 10.48 -4.72
CA ARG A 46 15.43 11.39 -4.77
C ARG A 46 15.81 11.95 -3.39
N ALA A 47 14.83 12.20 -2.52
CA ALA A 47 15.08 12.65 -1.15
C ALA A 47 15.71 11.56 -0.25
N GLY A 48 15.68 10.28 -0.67
CA GLY A 48 16.33 9.17 0.02
C GLY A 48 15.38 8.11 0.58
N VAL A 49 14.10 8.12 0.17
CA VAL A 49 13.14 7.06 0.51
C VAL A 49 13.52 5.75 -0.18
N GLU A 50 13.55 4.67 0.60
CA GLU A 50 13.97 3.31 0.20
C GLU A 50 12.80 2.34 0.12
N PHE A 51 11.69 2.63 0.80
CA PHE A 51 10.44 1.91 0.62
C PHE A 51 9.23 2.83 0.80
N ILE A 52 8.10 2.42 0.23
CA ILE A 52 6.82 3.10 0.46
C ILE A 52 5.75 2.11 0.88
N GLN A 53 4.83 2.59 1.71
CA GLN A 53 3.55 1.95 1.97
C GLN A 53 2.47 2.75 1.26
N THR A 54 1.70 2.09 0.39
CA THR A 54 0.59 2.78 -0.27
C THR A 54 -0.60 2.92 0.68
N GLN A 55 -1.47 3.87 0.38
CA GLN A 55 -2.86 3.85 0.85
C GLN A 55 -3.60 2.61 0.32
N CYS A 56 -4.80 2.36 0.85
CA CYS A 56 -5.60 1.17 0.55
C CYS A 56 -5.91 1.07 -0.96
N ILE A 57 -5.60 -0.07 -1.56
CA ILE A 57 -5.85 -0.35 -2.96
C ILE A 57 -7.16 -1.12 -3.08
N TYR A 58 -8.20 -0.46 -3.58
CA TYR A 58 -9.46 -1.10 -3.97
C TYR A 58 -9.63 -1.15 -5.50
N ASN A 59 -9.12 -0.14 -6.21
CA ASN A 59 -9.03 -0.15 -7.67
C ASN A 59 -7.66 -0.71 -8.13
N VAL A 60 -7.58 -2.02 -8.32
CA VAL A 60 -6.33 -2.70 -8.72
C VAL A 60 -5.90 -2.31 -10.14
N GLU A 61 -6.85 -2.10 -11.06
CA GLU A 61 -6.54 -1.67 -12.44
C GLU A 61 -5.85 -0.30 -12.47
N ARG A 62 -6.37 0.66 -11.70
CA ARG A 62 -5.75 1.99 -11.58
C ARG A 62 -4.38 1.90 -10.91
N PHE A 63 -4.22 0.99 -9.94
CA PHE A 63 -2.92 0.73 -9.31
C PHE A 63 -1.91 0.13 -10.32
N GLU A 64 -2.31 -0.83 -11.16
CA GLU A 64 -1.47 -1.42 -12.21
C GLU A 64 -0.99 -0.36 -13.21
N ARG A 65 -1.88 0.56 -13.61
CA ARG A 65 -1.52 1.71 -14.45
C ARG A 65 -0.50 2.61 -13.77
N TRP A 66 -0.68 2.90 -12.48
CA TRP A 66 0.30 3.67 -11.71
C TRP A 66 1.64 2.96 -11.62
N MET A 67 1.65 1.65 -11.38
CA MET A 67 2.86 0.84 -11.36
C MET A 67 3.57 0.83 -12.72
N GLY A 68 2.84 0.86 -13.84
CA GLY A 68 3.41 1.11 -15.17
C GLY A 68 4.27 2.38 -15.19
N MET A 69 3.69 3.52 -14.79
CA MET A 69 4.41 4.80 -14.71
C MET A 69 5.60 4.79 -13.71
N VAL A 70 5.50 4.00 -12.63
CA VAL A 70 6.60 3.80 -11.65
C VAL A 70 7.74 3.00 -12.28
N ARG A 71 7.42 1.96 -13.06
CA ARG A 71 8.40 1.13 -13.78
C ARG A 71 9.08 1.88 -14.91
N ASP A 72 8.33 2.64 -15.72
CA ASP A 72 8.88 3.48 -16.80
C ASP A 72 9.95 4.47 -16.31
N ARG A 73 9.88 4.82 -15.02
CA ARG A 73 10.82 5.73 -14.35
C ARG A 73 11.93 5.01 -13.56
N GLY A 74 11.98 3.68 -13.59
CA GLY A 74 12.93 2.85 -12.83
C GLY A 74 12.80 2.99 -11.30
N LEU A 75 11.65 3.46 -10.79
CA LEU A 75 11.53 3.79 -9.37
C LEU A 75 11.43 2.54 -8.49
N HIS A 76 10.76 1.49 -8.97
CA HIS A 76 10.58 0.22 -8.28
C HIS A 76 11.89 -0.54 -7.99
N GLU A 77 12.96 -0.28 -8.76
CA GLU A 77 14.29 -0.86 -8.53
C GLU A 77 15.03 -0.15 -7.39
N ARG A 78 14.66 1.10 -7.12
CA ARG A 78 15.32 1.98 -6.15
C ARG A 78 14.53 2.15 -4.85
N CYS A 79 13.25 1.76 -4.87
CA CYS A 79 12.33 1.92 -3.77
C CYS A 79 11.35 0.75 -3.74
N ALA A 80 11.33 0.01 -2.63
CA ALA A 80 10.44 -1.12 -2.45
C ALA A 80 8.99 -0.64 -2.30
N ILE A 81 8.10 -1.16 -3.14
CA ILE A 81 6.67 -0.81 -3.15
C ILE A 81 5.91 -1.83 -2.30
N LEU A 82 5.39 -1.41 -1.14
CA LEU A 82 4.51 -2.22 -0.30
C LEU A 82 3.05 -1.81 -0.58
N ALA A 83 2.32 -2.70 -1.24
CA ALA A 83 0.94 -2.48 -1.67
C ALA A 83 -0.01 -2.62 -0.47
N GLY A 84 -0.70 -1.54 -0.13
CA GLY A 84 -1.59 -1.43 1.02
C GLY A 84 -2.98 -1.98 0.77
N VAL A 85 -3.50 -2.80 1.68
CA VAL A 85 -4.84 -3.39 1.62
C VAL A 85 -5.56 -3.30 2.97
N THR A 86 -6.88 -3.11 2.93
CA THR A 86 -7.74 -3.07 4.11
C THR A 86 -9.02 -3.83 3.81
N PRO A 87 -9.37 -4.91 4.55
CA PRO A 87 -10.60 -5.65 4.33
C PRO A 87 -11.82 -4.80 4.68
N PHE A 88 -12.91 -4.97 3.93
CA PHE A 88 -14.19 -4.36 4.31
C PHE A 88 -14.86 -5.14 5.43
N LYS A 89 -15.27 -4.46 6.51
CA LYS A 89 -16.10 -5.07 7.57
C LYS A 89 -17.57 -5.15 7.19
N SER A 90 -18.02 -4.23 6.32
CA SER A 90 -19.42 -4.09 5.92
C SER A 90 -19.55 -3.25 4.65
N VAL A 91 -20.73 -3.28 4.04
CA VAL A 91 -21.10 -2.35 2.97
C VAL A 91 -21.05 -0.89 3.43
N GLY A 92 -21.35 -0.64 4.71
CA GLY A 92 -21.27 0.70 5.31
C GLY A 92 -19.83 1.23 5.29
N MET A 93 -18.87 0.39 5.67
CA MET A 93 -17.45 0.71 5.58
C MET A 93 -17.02 0.97 4.13
N ALA A 94 -17.43 0.14 3.17
CA ALA A 94 -17.09 0.34 1.76
C ALA A 94 -17.58 1.69 1.23
N ARG A 95 -18.83 2.08 1.57
CA ARG A 95 -19.37 3.41 1.23
C ARG A 95 -18.62 4.55 1.90
N TYR A 96 -18.25 4.38 3.18
CA TYR A 96 -17.47 5.38 3.90
C TYR A 96 -16.08 5.58 3.27
N MET A 97 -15.39 4.49 2.94
CA MET A 97 -14.09 4.56 2.26
C MET A 97 -14.20 5.28 0.91
N LYS A 98 -15.29 5.07 0.16
CA LYS A 98 -15.53 5.74 -1.11
C LYS A 98 -15.81 7.25 -0.96
N ASN A 99 -16.73 7.60 -0.05
CA ASN A 99 -17.34 8.92 -0.03
C ASN A 99 -16.70 9.89 0.97
N SER A 100 -16.08 9.37 2.02
CA SER A 100 -15.66 10.16 3.19
C SER A 100 -14.14 10.18 3.39
N VAL A 101 -13.38 9.28 2.74
CA VAL A 101 -11.92 9.22 2.88
C VAL A 101 -11.26 9.90 1.67
N PRO A 102 -10.60 11.06 1.85
CA PRO A 102 -10.01 11.80 0.74
C PRO A 102 -8.96 11.02 -0.04
N GLY A 103 -9.07 11.04 -1.36
CA GLY A 103 -8.11 10.41 -2.26
C GLY A 103 -8.18 8.88 -2.29
N MET A 104 -9.29 8.29 -1.80
CA MET A 104 -9.59 6.88 -2.04
C MET A 104 -10.35 6.67 -3.34
N ASP A 105 -10.04 5.57 -3.99
CA ASP A 105 -10.70 5.13 -5.22
C ASP A 105 -11.27 3.73 -4.99
N VAL A 106 -12.58 3.69 -4.72
CA VAL A 106 -13.35 2.46 -4.46
C VAL A 106 -14.34 2.27 -5.60
N PRO A 107 -14.14 1.24 -6.45
CA PRO A 107 -15.07 0.92 -7.53
C PRO A 107 -16.47 0.60 -7.01
N ASP A 108 -17.52 0.98 -7.76
CA ASP A 108 -18.92 0.69 -7.39
C ASP A 108 -19.19 -0.81 -7.31
N GLU A 109 -18.55 -1.60 -8.16
CA GLU A 109 -18.63 -3.07 -8.15
C GLU A 109 -18.26 -3.68 -6.79
N MET A 110 -17.32 -3.09 -6.06
CA MET A 110 -16.94 -3.57 -4.72
C MET A 110 -18.06 -3.34 -3.71
N ILE A 111 -18.75 -2.20 -3.83
CA ILE A 111 -19.91 -1.87 -2.99
C ILE A 111 -21.10 -2.78 -3.34
N GLU A 112 -21.38 -3.00 -4.62
CA GLU A 112 -22.45 -3.89 -5.07
C GLU A 112 -22.20 -5.34 -4.65
N ARG A 113 -20.95 -5.82 -4.74
CA ARG A 113 -20.56 -7.15 -4.26
C ARG A 113 -20.81 -7.30 -2.76
N MET A 114 -20.50 -6.29 -1.95
CA MET A 114 -20.80 -6.28 -0.52
C MET A 114 -22.30 -6.20 -0.21
N LYS A 115 -23.12 -5.54 -1.06
CA LYS A 115 -24.59 -5.53 -0.92
C LYS A 115 -25.24 -6.85 -1.30
N GLY A 116 -24.64 -7.59 -2.23
CA GLY A 116 -25.18 -8.85 -2.74
C GLY A 116 -25.18 -9.99 -1.73
N VAL A 117 -24.54 -9.82 -0.56
CA VAL A 117 -24.50 -10.81 0.51
C VAL A 117 -25.31 -10.36 1.75
N PRO A 118 -25.91 -11.30 2.49
CA PRO A 118 -26.55 -11.01 3.77
C PRO A 118 -25.60 -10.31 4.75
N LYS A 119 -26.16 -9.49 5.67
CA LYS A 119 -25.39 -8.64 6.59
C LYS A 119 -24.38 -9.45 7.41
N GLU A 120 -24.79 -10.62 7.88
CA GLU A 120 -23.99 -11.56 8.67
C GLU A 120 -22.81 -12.18 7.89
N LYS A 121 -22.84 -12.14 6.56
CA LYS A 121 -21.77 -12.64 5.66
C LYS A 121 -20.87 -11.54 5.09
N GLN A 122 -21.16 -10.27 5.36
CA GLN A 122 -20.39 -9.16 4.77
C GLN A 122 -18.92 -9.14 5.21
N SER A 123 -18.64 -9.52 6.46
CA SER A 123 -17.27 -9.60 6.97
C SER A 123 -16.45 -10.67 6.23
N GLU A 124 -17.03 -11.84 6.02
CA GLU A 124 -16.42 -12.95 5.25
C GLU A 124 -16.17 -12.52 3.80
N GLU A 125 -17.15 -11.87 3.16
CA GLU A 125 -17.00 -11.39 1.79
C GLU A 125 -15.93 -10.30 1.67
N GLY A 126 -15.83 -9.40 2.65
CA GLY A 126 -14.79 -8.37 2.67
C GLY A 126 -13.38 -8.93 2.88
N ILE A 127 -13.23 -10.01 3.66
CA ILE A 127 -11.98 -10.78 3.76
C ILE A 127 -11.66 -11.43 2.41
N LYS A 128 -12.65 -12.04 1.75
CA LYS A 128 -12.49 -12.68 0.44
C LYS A 128 -12.03 -11.69 -0.62
N ILE A 129 -12.67 -10.52 -0.73
CA ILE A 129 -12.25 -9.42 -1.62
C ILE A 129 -10.81 -9.01 -1.33
N CYS A 130 -10.43 -8.86 -0.06
CA CYS A 130 -9.07 -8.51 0.34
C CYS A 130 -8.06 -9.58 -0.11
N VAL A 131 -8.35 -10.86 0.09
CA VAL A 131 -7.48 -11.98 -0.32
C VAL A 131 -7.29 -12.01 -1.84
N GLU A 132 -8.37 -11.90 -2.62
CA GLU A 132 -8.31 -11.83 -4.09
C GLU A 132 -7.50 -10.61 -4.56
N THR A 133 -7.67 -9.46 -3.89
CA THR A 133 -6.91 -8.24 -4.17
C THR A 133 -5.42 -8.46 -3.91
N ILE A 134 -5.05 -9.08 -2.78
CA ILE A 134 -3.66 -9.40 -2.49
C ILE A 134 -3.07 -10.33 -3.55
N GLN A 135 -3.79 -11.37 -3.95
CA GLN A 135 -3.32 -12.32 -4.96
C GLN A 135 -2.99 -11.61 -6.28
N ARG A 136 -3.88 -10.72 -6.76
CA ARG A 136 -3.62 -9.91 -7.95
C ARG A 136 -2.45 -8.94 -7.76
N LEU A 137 -2.36 -8.26 -6.63
CA LEU A 137 -1.27 -7.32 -6.34
C LEU A 137 0.11 -7.98 -6.32
N ARG A 138 0.20 -9.25 -5.91
CA ARG A 138 1.46 -10.01 -5.91
C ARG A 138 1.98 -10.30 -7.32
N GLU A 139 1.09 -10.34 -8.31
CA GLU A 139 1.44 -10.57 -9.70
C GLU A 139 1.93 -9.29 -10.40
N VAL A 140 1.70 -8.11 -9.79
CA VAL A 140 2.08 -6.82 -10.39
C VAL A 140 3.61 -6.62 -10.33
N PRO A 141 4.30 -6.50 -11.47
CA PRO A 141 5.75 -6.32 -11.49
C PRO A 141 6.16 -5.04 -10.75
N GLY A 142 7.11 -5.19 -9.82
CA GLY A 142 7.66 -4.12 -8.98
C GLY A 142 7.03 -4.00 -7.58
N VAL A 143 5.92 -4.70 -7.30
CA VAL A 143 5.43 -4.87 -5.93
C VAL A 143 6.38 -5.80 -5.18
N ARG A 144 6.85 -5.37 -4.00
CA ARG A 144 7.83 -6.11 -3.18
C ARG A 144 7.26 -6.66 -1.88
N GLY A 145 6.03 -6.28 -1.54
CA GLY A 145 5.34 -6.79 -0.38
C GLY A 145 3.94 -6.21 -0.25
N ILE A 146 3.22 -6.69 0.75
CA ILE A 146 1.84 -6.30 1.05
C ILE A 146 1.81 -5.69 2.44
N HIS A 147 1.19 -4.52 2.56
CA HIS A 147 0.93 -3.84 3.83
C HIS A 147 -0.54 -4.05 4.20
N ILE A 148 -0.81 -5.03 5.07
CA ILE A 148 -2.16 -5.34 5.54
C ILE A 148 -2.52 -4.40 6.70
N MET A 149 -3.53 -3.56 6.49
CA MET A 149 -4.08 -2.66 7.50
C MET A 149 -5.44 -3.21 7.96
N ALA A 150 -5.47 -3.87 9.12
CA ALA A 150 -6.70 -4.40 9.70
C ALA A 150 -7.14 -3.54 10.88
N ILE A 151 -7.63 -2.33 10.60
CA ILE A 151 -8.00 -1.31 11.59
C ILE A 151 -9.06 -1.87 12.55
N GLU A 152 -8.72 -2.01 13.84
CA GLU A 152 -9.59 -2.61 14.87
C GLU A 152 -10.08 -4.02 14.46
N TRP A 153 -9.25 -4.77 13.73
CA TRP A 153 -9.53 -6.13 13.27
C TRP A 153 -8.25 -6.97 13.14
N GLU A 154 -7.28 -6.69 13.98
CA GLU A 154 -5.92 -7.21 13.92
C GLU A 154 -5.88 -8.74 13.98
N GLU A 155 -6.85 -9.37 14.62
CA GLU A 155 -6.96 -10.83 14.70
C GLU A 155 -7.18 -11.50 13.32
N LYS A 156 -7.71 -10.76 12.33
CA LYS A 156 -7.90 -11.25 10.97
C LYS A 156 -6.67 -11.19 10.09
N VAL A 157 -5.61 -10.50 10.51
CA VAL A 157 -4.37 -10.38 9.72
C VAL A 157 -3.78 -11.76 9.41
N VAL A 158 -3.75 -12.66 10.39
CA VAL A 158 -3.21 -14.02 10.21
C VAL A 158 -4.07 -14.82 9.24
N GLU A 159 -5.40 -14.73 9.34
CA GLU A 159 -6.34 -15.39 8.44
C GLU A 159 -6.15 -14.92 7.00
N ILE A 160 -6.12 -13.61 6.78
CA ILE A 160 -5.89 -12.99 5.47
C ILE A 160 -4.53 -13.41 4.91
N ALA A 161 -3.47 -13.32 5.71
CA ALA A 161 -2.11 -13.65 5.27
C ALA A 161 -1.99 -15.14 4.86
N LYS A 162 -2.62 -16.06 5.59
CA LYS A 162 -2.67 -17.49 5.22
C LYS A 162 -3.46 -17.69 3.93
N ALA A 163 -4.68 -17.16 3.85
CA ALA A 163 -5.56 -17.33 2.70
C ALA A 163 -4.97 -16.71 1.41
N ALA A 164 -4.23 -15.62 1.53
CA ALA A 164 -3.53 -14.97 0.41
C ALA A 164 -2.18 -15.62 0.04
N GLY A 165 -1.79 -16.70 0.73
CA GLY A 165 -0.54 -17.42 0.48
C GLY A 165 0.71 -16.59 0.79
N LEU A 166 0.63 -15.68 1.76
CA LEU A 166 1.78 -14.88 2.25
C LEU A 166 2.56 -15.59 3.37
N LEU A 167 2.04 -16.71 3.86
CA LEU A 167 2.67 -17.55 4.87
C LEU A 167 2.99 -18.95 4.28
N PRO A 168 4.10 -19.59 4.71
CA PRO A 168 5.07 -19.11 5.70
C PRO A 168 5.93 -17.96 5.19
N ARG A 169 6.49 -17.17 6.12
CA ARG A 169 7.39 -16.07 5.75
C ARG A 169 8.63 -16.64 5.04
N PRO A 170 9.08 -16.05 3.92
CA PRO A 170 10.33 -16.45 3.30
C PRO A 170 11.51 -16.24 4.25
N GLN A 171 12.50 -17.13 4.18
CA GLN A 171 13.75 -16.95 4.91
C GLN A 171 14.46 -15.69 4.39
N PRO A 172 15.06 -14.86 5.27
CA PRO A 172 15.92 -13.78 4.83
C PRO A 172 17.06 -14.38 3.98
N THR A 173 17.21 -13.87 2.75
CA THR A 173 18.37 -14.15 1.89
C THR A 173 19.55 -13.29 2.32
#